data_AF-A0A3D4FEM9-F1
#
_entry.id   AF-A0A3D4FEM9-F1
#
_cell.length_a   1.000
_cell.length_b   1.000
_cell.length_c   1.000
_cell.angle_alpha   90.00
_cell.angle_beta   90.00
_cell.angle_gamma   90.00
#
_symmetry.space_group_name_H-M   'P 1'
#
loop_
_entity.id
_entity.type
_entity.pdbx_description
1 polymer ?
#
loop_
_entity_poly.entity_id
_entity_poly.type
_entity_poly.pdbx_seq_one_letter_code
_entity_poly.pdbx_strand_id
1 'polypeptide(L)'
;MISLIILSTFLLTFSFVLLSLAYIEINILKKELKIAVPYTYSIVLKDNTNYENVQKSIENILNNKKFKYVKDEFKLLMTNGENNIIFIKNSDYNSLLISKDKTEVSLKKNEIVLINRGIQFIDKNNTNESHIYIDDIELKTTDIIRSNIDYSLPIGDIYIISDELYKELEEKYTTSYYIGYEVENWEQLSKINEDIYNNIKKHSLDDNIDITSRLSRYIAQRNSSNMTIYFGGFISVLLYFMTLSLIHFKFYNDTLLDRDRYEGLMSIGLTKRELKNLITKEMYFIFFLPYTISFINTKIVIELFKESFTADINVYLNIILIIILIINLAYFLVWKYKSLDELMFNIDMNTTSKIDN
;
A
#
# COMPACT_ATOMS: atom_id res chain seq x y z
N MET A 1 15.78 30.47 19.12
CA MET A 1 15.47 30.30 17.68
C MET A 1 15.56 28.84 17.19
N ILE A 2 16.68 28.14 17.39
CA ILE A 2 16.94 26.80 16.83
C ILE A 2 16.02 25.71 17.43
N SER A 3 15.84 25.71 18.77
CA SER A 3 15.03 24.68 19.46
C SER A 3 13.59 24.59 18.93
N LEU A 4 12.94 25.73 18.64
CA LEU A 4 11.56 25.71 18.14
C LEU A 4 11.47 25.26 16.68
N ILE A 5 12.46 25.57 15.84
CA ILE A 5 12.52 25.06 14.46
C ILE A 5 12.72 23.54 14.46
N ILE A 6 13.59 23.03 15.33
CA ILE A 6 13.79 21.58 15.50
C ILE A 6 12.49 20.91 15.94
N LEU A 7 11.80 21.48 16.95
CA LEU A 7 10.53 20.95 17.44
C LEU A 7 9.46 20.94 16.33
N SER A 8 9.30 22.04 15.59
CA SER A 8 8.38 22.12 14.44
C SER A 8 8.73 21.08 13.37
N THR A 9 10.01 20.90 13.06
CA THR A 9 10.48 19.89 12.09
C THR A 9 10.11 18.48 12.54
N PHE A 10 10.27 18.17 13.82
CA PHE A 10 9.93 16.86 14.38
C PHE A 10 8.43 16.58 14.28
N LEU A 11 7.60 17.52 14.75
CA LEU A 11 6.13 17.40 14.71
C LEU A 11 5.61 17.27 13.28
N LEU A 12 6.15 18.06 12.35
CA LEU A 12 5.79 17.98 10.93
C LEU A 12 6.24 16.67 10.29
N THR A 13 7.42 16.16 10.64
CA THR A 13 7.88 14.86 10.13
C THR A 13 6.91 13.75 10.54
N PHE A 14 6.54 13.69 11.82
CA PHE A 14 5.56 12.72 12.31
C PHE A 14 4.20 12.89 11.64
N SER A 15 3.71 14.13 11.55
CA SER A 15 2.46 14.44 10.87
C SER A 15 2.45 13.94 9.42
N PHE A 16 3.49 14.27 8.64
CA PHE A 16 3.57 13.92 7.23
C PHE A 16 3.75 12.42 7.00
N VAL A 17 4.53 11.74 7.84
CA VAL A 17 4.65 10.26 7.78
C VAL A 17 3.30 9.61 8.04
N LEU A 18 2.60 9.98 9.12
CA LEU A 18 1.29 9.40 9.46
C LEU A 18 0.26 9.66 8.37
N LEU A 19 0.20 10.88 7.83
CA LEU A 19 -0.73 11.22 6.75
C LEU A 19 -0.41 10.44 5.47
N SER A 20 0.87 10.30 5.15
CA SER A 20 1.32 9.58 3.97
C SER A 20 1.00 8.10 4.07
N LEU A 21 1.26 7.46 5.22
CA LEU A 21 0.92 6.05 5.46
C LEU A 21 -0.59 5.82 5.37
N ALA A 22 -1.40 6.66 6.02
CA ALA A 22 -2.85 6.56 5.95
C ALA A 22 -3.38 6.70 4.51
N TYR A 23 -2.84 7.66 3.74
CA TYR A 23 -3.20 7.86 2.35
C TYR A 23 -2.78 6.68 1.46
N ILE A 24 -1.56 6.17 1.63
CA ILE A 24 -1.04 5.01 0.90
C ILE A 24 -1.93 3.80 1.19
N GLU A 25 -2.20 3.50 2.47
CA GLU A 25 -3.00 2.35 2.89
C GLU A 25 -4.42 2.37 2.27
N ILE A 26 -5.08 3.53 2.25
CA ILE A 26 -6.41 3.68 1.64
C ILE A 26 -6.40 3.30 0.16
N ASN A 27 -5.35 3.67 -0.57
CA ASN A 27 -5.32 3.62 -2.03
C ASN A 27 -4.61 2.37 -2.58
N ILE A 28 -3.67 1.79 -1.83
CA ILE A 28 -2.88 0.63 -2.25
C ILE A 28 -3.61 -0.69 -1.98
N LEU A 29 -4.51 -0.73 -0.98
CA LEU A 29 -5.16 -1.95 -0.50
C LEU A 29 -5.76 -2.83 -1.61
N LYS A 30 -6.42 -2.22 -2.59
CA LYS A 30 -7.01 -2.97 -3.72
C LYS A 30 -5.95 -3.61 -4.60
N LYS A 31 -4.83 -2.92 -4.83
CA LYS A 31 -3.71 -3.43 -5.64
C LYS A 31 -3.01 -4.57 -4.91
N GLU A 32 -2.73 -4.39 -3.61
CA GLU A 32 -2.18 -5.46 -2.74
C GLU A 32 -3.05 -6.72 -2.80
N LEU A 33 -4.36 -6.58 -2.60
CA LEU A 33 -5.27 -7.72 -2.61
C LEU A 33 -5.45 -8.35 -3.99
N LYS A 34 -5.38 -7.57 -5.07
CA LYS A 34 -5.40 -8.12 -6.44
C LYS A 34 -4.14 -8.95 -6.73
N ILE A 35 -3.00 -8.56 -6.15
CA ILE A 35 -1.76 -9.32 -6.25
C ILE A 35 -1.84 -10.59 -5.38
N ALA A 36 -2.33 -10.45 -4.14
CA ALA A 36 -2.33 -11.54 -3.16
C ALA A 36 -3.50 -12.53 -3.27
N VAL A 37 -4.59 -12.13 -3.94
CA VAL A 37 -5.73 -12.99 -4.26
C VAL A 37 -6.18 -12.61 -5.67
N PRO A 38 -5.60 -13.24 -6.72
CA PRO A 38 -5.78 -12.80 -8.09
C PRO A 38 -7.23 -12.87 -8.60
N TYR A 39 -8.04 -13.79 -8.06
CA TYR A 39 -9.44 -13.95 -8.40
C TYR A 39 -10.35 -13.35 -7.33
N THR A 40 -11.54 -12.90 -7.72
CA THR A 40 -12.58 -12.47 -6.77
C THR A 40 -12.98 -13.62 -5.84
N TYR A 41 -13.21 -14.80 -6.40
CA TYR A 41 -13.41 -16.05 -5.66
C TYR A 41 -12.44 -17.10 -6.14
N SER A 42 -11.83 -17.81 -5.20
CA SER A 42 -10.98 -18.96 -5.46
C SER A 42 -11.48 -20.11 -4.61
N ILE A 43 -11.59 -21.28 -5.23
CA ILE A 43 -12.11 -22.48 -4.61
C ILE A 43 -11.10 -23.60 -4.84
N VAL A 44 -10.69 -24.26 -3.76
CA VAL A 44 -9.88 -25.48 -3.81
C VAL A 44 -10.77 -26.63 -3.34
N LEU A 45 -10.93 -27.64 -4.17
CA LEU A 45 -11.59 -28.88 -3.82
C LEU A 45 -10.53 -29.99 -3.70
N LYS A 46 -10.51 -30.71 -2.59
CA LYS A 46 -9.55 -31.80 -2.37
C LYS A 46 -9.76 -33.00 -3.29
N ASP A 47 -10.97 -33.15 -3.83
CA ASP A 47 -11.35 -34.21 -4.76
C ASP A 47 -12.39 -33.70 -5.79
N ASN A 48 -12.76 -34.56 -6.74
CA ASN A 48 -13.70 -34.21 -7.81
C ASN A 48 -15.19 -34.41 -7.45
N THR A 49 -15.51 -34.91 -6.25
CA THR A 49 -16.88 -35.39 -5.94
C THR A 49 -17.93 -34.28 -6.00
N ASN A 50 -17.56 -33.08 -5.54
CA ASN A 50 -18.45 -31.91 -5.48
C ASN A 50 -18.17 -30.85 -6.54
N TYR A 51 -17.23 -31.11 -7.45
CA TYR A 51 -16.76 -30.14 -8.43
C TYR A 51 -17.92 -29.52 -9.22
N GLU A 52 -18.74 -30.34 -9.89
CA GLU A 52 -19.86 -29.84 -10.70
C GLU A 52 -20.90 -29.09 -9.86
N ASN A 53 -21.17 -29.56 -8.64
CA ASN A 53 -22.18 -28.97 -7.76
C ASN A 53 -21.74 -27.58 -7.30
N VAL A 54 -20.48 -27.46 -6.87
CA VAL A 54 -19.89 -26.18 -6.45
C VAL A 54 -19.84 -25.19 -7.60
N GLN A 55 -19.40 -25.65 -8.78
CA GLN A 55 -19.36 -24.84 -9.99
C GLN A 55 -20.76 -24.32 -10.36
N LYS A 56 -21.77 -25.20 -10.44
CA LYS A 56 -23.16 -24.80 -10.72
C LYS A 56 -23.68 -23.82 -9.68
N SER A 57 -23.35 -23.99 -8.40
CA SER A 57 -23.83 -23.12 -7.33
C SER A 57 -23.32 -21.69 -7.43
N ILE A 58 -22.04 -21.48 -7.70
CA ILE A 58 -21.51 -20.12 -7.88
C ILE A 58 -21.94 -19.51 -9.22
N GLU A 59 -21.87 -20.26 -10.32
CA GLU A 59 -22.24 -19.78 -11.66
C GLU A 59 -23.72 -19.39 -11.73
N ASN A 60 -24.63 -20.16 -11.11
CA ASN A 60 -26.05 -19.81 -11.06
C ASN A 60 -26.28 -18.47 -10.36
N ILE A 61 -25.58 -18.19 -9.26
CA ILE A 61 -25.73 -16.92 -8.53
C ILE A 61 -25.21 -15.77 -9.38
N LEU A 62 -24.02 -15.91 -9.97
CA LEU A 62 -23.40 -14.88 -10.81
C LEU A 62 -24.24 -14.60 -12.06
N ASN A 63 -24.69 -15.64 -12.76
CA ASN A 63 -25.50 -15.55 -13.98
C ASN A 63 -26.89 -14.94 -13.69
N ASN A 64 -27.58 -15.40 -12.63
CA ASN A 64 -28.90 -14.86 -12.26
C ASN A 64 -28.86 -13.37 -11.93
N LYS A 65 -27.75 -12.92 -11.33
CA LYS A 65 -27.50 -11.50 -11.02
C LYS A 65 -26.84 -10.73 -12.17
N LYS A 66 -26.59 -11.38 -13.31
CA LYS A 66 -26.00 -10.82 -14.54
C LYS A 66 -24.59 -10.24 -14.33
N PHE A 67 -23.80 -10.83 -13.44
CA PHE A 67 -22.39 -10.50 -13.32
C PHE A 67 -21.60 -11.10 -14.49
N LYS A 68 -20.69 -10.32 -15.06
CA LYS A 68 -19.69 -10.81 -16.02
C LYS A 68 -18.49 -11.33 -15.25
N TYR A 69 -17.97 -12.47 -15.66
CA TYR A 69 -16.79 -13.06 -15.04
C TYR A 69 -15.96 -13.87 -16.05
N VAL A 70 -14.69 -14.02 -15.73
CA VAL A 70 -13.77 -14.98 -16.35
C VAL A 70 -13.54 -16.11 -15.36
N LYS A 71 -13.52 -17.33 -15.86
CA LYS A 71 -13.30 -18.54 -15.07
C LYS A 71 -12.03 -19.22 -15.55
N ASP A 72 -11.18 -19.55 -14.59
CA ASP A 72 -9.92 -20.25 -14.81
C ASP A 72 -9.87 -21.49 -13.90
N GLU A 73 -9.40 -22.61 -14.46
CA GLU A 73 -9.43 -23.91 -13.80
C GLU A 73 -8.12 -24.65 -14.04
N PHE A 74 -7.58 -25.26 -12.99
CA PHE A 74 -6.40 -26.11 -13.09
C PHE A 74 -6.34 -27.13 -11.95
N LYS A 75 -5.54 -28.17 -12.16
CA LYS A 75 -5.31 -29.20 -11.16
C LYS A 75 -4.07 -28.88 -10.33
N LEU A 76 -4.15 -29.24 -9.06
CA LEU A 76 -3.06 -29.19 -8.11
C LEU A 76 -2.74 -30.61 -7.70
N LEU A 77 -1.46 -30.98 -7.74
CA LEU A 77 -1.02 -32.26 -7.21
C LEU A 77 -0.35 -32.03 -5.86
N MET A 78 -0.83 -32.69 -4.80
CA MET A 78 -0.39 -32.44 -3.44
C MET A 78 0.23 -33.69 -2.80
N THR A 79 1.40 -33.51 -2.19
CA THR A 79 2.06 -34.59 -1.45
C THR A 79 1.30 -34.88 -0.14
N ASN A 80 1.28 -36.15 0.26
CA ASN A 80 0.70 -36.56 1.54
C ASN A 80 1.84 -36.57 2.59
N GLY A 81 1.99 -35.52 3.41
CA GLY A 81 3.06 -35.44 4.42
C GLY A 81 3.08 -34.14 5.26
N GLU A 82 4.01 -34.04 6.21
CA GLU A 82 4.14 -32.89 7.14
C GLU A 82 4.52 -31.58 6.43
N ASN A 83 5.28 -31.66 5.34
CA ASN A 83 5.57 -30.53 4.45
C ASN A 83 4.70 -30.68 3.19
N ASN A 84 3.59 -29.95 3.12
CA ASN A 84 2.73 -29.94 1.93
C ASN A 84 3.49 -29.33 0.76
N ILE A 85 3.83 -30.15 -0.24
CA ILE A 85 4.33 -29.69 -1.53
C ILE A 85 3.17 -29.72 -2.51
N ILE A 86 3.03 -28.64 -3.28
CA ILE A 86 1.99 -28.44 -4.28
C ILE A 86 2.66 -28.33 -5.64
N PHE A 87 2.28 -29.20 -6.56
CA PHE A 87 2.75 -29.13 -7.94
C PHE A 87 1.68 -28.54 -8.85
N ILE A 88 2.13 -27.64 -9.72
CA ILE A 88 1.35 -27.09 -10.83
C ILE A 88 2.00 -27.58 -12.12
N LYS A 89 1.17 -28.11 -13.01
CA LYS A 89 1.60 -28.54 -14.33
C LYS A 89 2.01 -27.35 -15.18
N ASN A 90 3.14 -27.44 -15.89
CA ASN A 90 3.66 -26.33 -16.70
C ASN A 90 2.66 -25.82 -17.75
N SER A 91 1.99 -26.71 -18.49
CA SER A 91 0.93 -26.34 -19.44
C SER A 91 -0.18 -25.52 -18.82
N ASP A 92 -0.61 -25.91 -17.61
CA ASP A 92 -1.73 -25.31 -16.91
C ASP A 92 -1.29 -23.96 -16.34
N TYR A 93 -0.05 -23.85 -15.84
CA TYR A 93 0.51 -22.56 -15.44
C TYR A 93 0.53 -21.56 -16.60
N ASN A 94 1.08 -21.94 -17.75
CA ASN A 94 1.22 -21.05 -18.90
C ASN A 94 -0.11 -20.61 -19.50
N SER A 95 -1.13 -21.49 -19.54
CA SER A 95 -2.46 -21.12 -20.03
C SER A 95 -3.11 -20.03 -19.16
N LEU A 96 -2.82 -20.02 -17.86
CA LEU A 96 -3.29 -19.02 -16.91
C LEU A 96 -2.52 -17.69 -16.99
N LEU A 97 -1.35 -17.65 -17.66
CA LEU A 97 -0.53 -16.44 -17.82
C LEU A 97 -1.02 -15.50 -18.92
N ILE A 98 -1.79 -16.02 -19.90
CA ILE A 98 -2.21 -15.29 -21.10
C ILE A 98 -3.07 -14.06 -20.75
N SER A 99 -3.54 -13.94 -19.51
CA SER A 99 -4.30 -12.80 -18.98
C SER A 99 -3.51 -11.80 -18.11
N LYS A 100 -2.21 -12.02 -17.81
CA LYS A 100 -1.53 -11.36 -16.66
C LYS A 100 -0.08 -10.84 -16.85
N ASP A 101 0.40 -10.55 -18.07
CA ASP A 101 1.75 -9.97 -18.33
C ASP A 101 2.91 -10.76 -17.67
N LYS A 102 2.85 -12.10 -17.69
CA LYS A 102 3.89 -12.97 -17.11
C LYS A 102 4.66 -13.71 -18.20
N THR A 103 5.93 -14.02 -17.92
CA THR A 103 6.80 -14.79 -18.81
C THR A 103 6.42 -16.26 -18.80
N GLU A 104 6.26 -16.86 -19.98
CA GLU A 104 6.04 -18.30 -20.12
C GLU A 104 7.20 -19.12 -19.52
N VAL A 105 6.84 -20.22 -18.88
CA VAL A 105 7.77 -21.16 -18.27
C VAL A 105 7.96 -22.36 -19.20
N SER A 106 9.21 -22.74 -19.47
CA SER A 106 9.53 -23.94 -20.25
C SER A 106 10.47 -24.80 -19.43
N LEU A 107 10.07 -26.05 -19.17
CA LEU A 107 10.77 -26.95 -18.25
C LEU A 107 11.03 -28.30 -18.91
N LYS A 108 12.25 -28.81 -18.73
CA LYS A 108 12.55 -30.23 -18.96
C LYS A 108 12.03 -31.09 -17.81
N LYS A 109 12.06 -32.42 -17.98
CA LYS A 109 11.52 -33.39 -17.03
C LYS A 109 11.90 -33.12 -15.56
N ASN A 110 13.20 -32.97 -15.30
CA ASN A 110 13.76 -32.82 -13.95
C ASN A 110 14.03 -31.36 -13.56
N GLU A 111 13.48 -30.40 -14.31
CA GLU A 111 13.60 -28.98 -14.02
C GLU A 111 12.30 -28.49 -13.37
N ILE A 112 12.44 -27.64 -12.36
CA ILE A 112 11.31 -27.04 -11.65
C ILE A 112 11.47 -25.54 -11.52
N VAL A 113 10.35 -24.86 -11.28
CA VAL A 113 10.32 -23.45 -10.87
C VAL A 113 9.61 -23.34 -9.54
N LEU A 114 10.26 -22.69 -8.57
CA LEU A 114 9.63 -22.42 -7.27
C LEU A 114 8.77 -21.16 -7.36
N ILE A 115 7.54 -21.24 -6.87
CA ILE A 115 6.72 -20.06 -6.62
C ILE A 115 6.90 -19.65 -5.15
N ASN A 116 7.77 -18.67 -4.92
CA ASN A 116 8.07 -18.19 -3.57
C ASN A 116 6.97 -17.22 -3.09
N ARG A 117 6.21 -17.63 -2.07
CA ARG A 117 5.17 -16.82 -1.39
C ARG A 117 5.73 -15.79 -0.39
N GLY A 118 7.02 -15.49 -0.38
CA GLY A 118 7.62 -14.54 0.57
C GLY A 118 7.76 -15.06 2.00
N ILE A 119 7.45 -16.34 2.25
CA ILE A 119 7.65 -17.00 3.55
C ILE A 119 9.12 -17.38 3.75
N GLN A 120 9.85 -17.58 2.65
CA GLN A 120 11.27 -17.95 2.67
C GLN A 120 12.11 -16.82 2.06
N PHE A 121 13.09 -16.32 2.82
CA PHE A 121 14.16 -15.46 2.30
C PHE A 121 15.06 -16.29 1.39
N ILE A 122 14.69 -16.40 0.12
CA ILE A 122 15.52 -17.08 -0.87
C ILE A 122 16.36 -16.04 -1.60
N ASP A 123 17.67 -16.12 -1.40
CA ASP A 123 18.67 -15.32 -2.10
C ASP A 123 18.75 -15.78 -3.56
N LYS A 124 18.40 -14.89 -4.48
CA LYS A 124 18.39 -15.14 -5.93
C LYS A 124 19.78 -15.51 -6.47
N ASN A 125 20.84 -15.13 -5.74
CA ASN A 125 22.21 -15.43 -6.16
C ASN A 125 22.61 -16.90 -5.94
N ASN A 126 21.83 -17.68 -5.18
CA ASN A 126 22.13 -19.06 -4.83
C ASN A 126 21.16 -20.10 -5.46
N THR A 127 20.24 -19.67 -6.35
CA THR A 127 19.15 -20.51 -6.85
C THR A 127 19.57 -21.43 -8.00
N ASN A 128 20.64 -21.10 -8.70
CA ASN A 128 21.12 -21.89 -9.85
C ASN A 128 21.67 -23.28 -9.46
N GLU A 129 21.80 -23.56 -8.15
CA GLU A 129 22.32 -24.82 -7.60
C GLU A 129 21.38 -25.49 -6.58
N SER A 130 20.20 -24.93 -6.31
CA SER A 130 19.27 -25.54 -5.35
C SER A 130 18.55 -26.74 -5.98
N HIS A 131 18.90 -27.93 -5.51
CA HIS A 131 18.21 -29.18 -5.81
C HIS A 131 17.22 -29.48 -4.70
N ILE A 132 16.04 -29.97 -5.07
CA ILE A 132 15.09 -30.55 -4.12
C ILE A 132 14.95 -32.04 -4.43
N TYR A 133 14.79 -32.83 -3.38
CA TYR A 133 14.52 -34.25 -3.49
C TYR A 133 13.07 -34.48 -3.14
N ILE A 134 12.33 -35.07 -4.08
CA ILE A 134 10.95 -35.46 -3.89
C ILE A 134 10.93 -36.97 -4.03
N ASP A 135 10.79 -37.64 -2.89
CA ASP A 135 11.10 -39.06 -2.74
C ASP A 135 12.53 -39.37 -3.25
N ASP A 136 12.66 -40.19 -4.29
CA ASP A 136 13.95 -40.57 -4.91
C ASP A 136 14.29 -39.72 -6.15
N ILE A 137 13.49 -38.69 -6.47
CA ILE A 137 13.67 -37.87 -7.67
C ILE A 137 14.42 -36.59 -7.31
N GLU A 138 15.59 -36.40 -7.93
CA GLU A 138 16.34 -35.15 -7.85
C GLU A 138 15.82 -34.15 -8.88
N LEU A 139 15.42 -32.97 -8.39
CA LEU A 139 14.84 -31.90 -9.19
C LEU A 139 15.67 -30.63 -9.07
N LYS A 140 16.06 -30.07 -10.22
CA LYS A 140 16.85 -28.85 -10.30
C LYS A 140 15.95 -27.62 -10.37
N THR A 141 16.13 -26.69 -9.44
CA THR A 141 15.47 -25.39 -9.52
C THR A 141 16.11 -24.56 -10.62
N THR A 142 15.31 -24.12 -11.59
CA THR A 142 15.78 -23.32 -12.73
C THR A 142 15.45 -21.85 -12.60
N ASP A 143 14.35 -21.53 -11.91
CA ASP A 143 13.93 -20.16 -11.65
C ASP A 143 13.12 -20.08 -10.35
N ILE A 144 13.01 -18.87 -9.81
CA ILE A 144 12.14 -18.54 -8.69
C ILE A 144 11.23 -17.40 -9.10
N ILE A 145 9.95 -17.73 -9.27
CA ILE A 145 8.92 -16.74 -9.46
C ILE A 145 8.52 -16.24 -8.08
N ARG A 146 8.89 -15.00 -7.78
CA ARG A 146 8.28 -14.26 -6.66
C ARG A 146 6.84 -13.94 -7.04
N SER A 147 5.96 -14.90 -6.85
CA SER A 147 4.54 -14.60 -6.76
C SER A 147 4.28 -14.17 -5.35
N ASN A 148 3.98 -12.89 -5.20
CA ASN A 148 3.47 -12.38 -3.95
C ASN A 148 2.25 -13.22 -3.55
N ILE A 149 2.17 -13.49 -2.25
CA ILE A 149 1.38 -14.53 -1.59
C ILE A 149 0.04 -14.78 -2.29
N ASP A 150 -0.14 -15.89 -3.02
CA ASP A 150 -1.48 -16.33 -3.38
C ASP A 150 -2.09 -17.04 -2.17
N TYR A 151 -2.84 -16.30 -1.36
CA TYR A 151 -3.52 -16.85 -0.18
C TYR A 151 -4.63 -17.83 -0.54
N SER A 152 -5.02 -17.92 -1.81
CA SER A 152 -6.06 -18.85 -2.24
C SER A 152 -5.57 -20.27 -2.48
N LEU A 153 -4.26 -20.46 -2.62
CA LEU A 153 -3.67 -21.79 -2.76
C LEU A 153 -3.41 -22.40 -1.37
N PRO A 154 -3.53 -23.73 -1.22
CA PRO A 154 -3.29 -24.41 0.07
C PRO A 154 -1.92 -24.07 0.66
N ILE A 155 -1.77 -24.13 1.98
CA ILE A 155 -0.48 -23.85 2.62
C ILE A 155 0.51 -24.93 2.22
N GLY A 156 1.64 -24.52 1.64
CA GLY A 156 2.68 -25.42 1.14
C GLY A 156 3.64 -24.74 0.17
N ASP A 157 4.77 -25.40 -0.09
CA ASP A 157 5.72 -24.98 -1.12
C ASP A 157 5.13 -25.33 -2.50
N ILE A 158 5.08 -24.35 -3.40
CA ILE A 158 4.51 -24.57 -4.74
C ILE A 158 5.63 -24.66 -5.77
N TYR A 159 5.64 -25.74 -6.54
CA TYR A 159 6.54 -25.92 -7.67
C TYR A 159 5.78 -26.08 -8.98
N ILE A 160 6.26 -25.41 -10.02
CA ILE A 160 5.86 -25.70 -11.39
C ILE A 160 6.75 -26.84 -11.87
N ILE A 161 6.13 -27.90 -12.39
CA ILE A 161 6.83 -29.08 -12.91
C ILE A 161 6.46 -29.34 -14.36
N SER A 162 7.31 -30.06 -15.07
CA SER A 162 7.04 -30.47 -16.45
C SER A 162 5.78 -31.34 -16.57
N ASP A 163 5.12 -31.27 -17.72
CA ASP A 163 3.95 -32.09 -18.06
C ASP A 163 4.23 -33.60 -17.97
N GLU A 164 5.47 -34.01 -18.27
CA GLU A 164 5.89 -35.42 -18.20
C GLU A 164 5.99 -35.88 -16.74
N LEU A 165 6.71 -35.14 -15.90
CA LEU A 165 6.86 -35.47 -14.48
C LEU A 165 5.50 -35.41 -13.76
N TYR A 166 4.63 -34.46 -14.12
CA TYR A 166 3.29 -34.39 -13.56
C TYR A 166 2.51 -35.70 -13.74
N LYS A 167 2.56 -36.31 -14.93
CA LYS A 167 1.86 -37.58 -15.20
C LYS A 167 2.39 -38.74 -14.37
N GLU A 168 3.70 -38.79 -14.13
CA GLU A 168 4.31 -39.84 -13.29
C GLU A 168 3.90 -39.69 -11.83
N LEU A 169 3.79 -38.44 -11.35
CA LEU A 169 3.42 -38.15 -9.97
C LEU A 169 1.90 -38.21 -9.72
N GLU A 170 1.07 -38.05 -10.76
CA GLU A 170 -0.40 -38.05 -10.65
C GLU A 170 -0.95 -39.35 -10.05
N GLU A 171 -0.28 -40.49 -10.27
CA GLU A 171 -0.66 -41.78 -9.68
C GLU A 171 -0.27 -41.93 -8.20
N LYS A 172 0.72 -41.14 -7.75
CA LYS A 172 1.31 -41.27 -6.41
C LYS A 172 0.71 -40.29 -5.38
N TYR A 173 0.22 -39.15 -5.85
CA TYR A 173 -0.19 -38.03 -5.02
C TYR A 173 -1.65 -37.64 -5.23
N THR A 174 -2.17 -36.83 -4.31
CA THR A 174 -3.58 -36.47 -4.31
C THR A 174 -3.83 -35.31 -5.27
N THR A 175 -4.79 -35.48 -6.19
CA THR A 175 -5.21 -34.40 -7.10
C THR A 175 -6.32 -33.56 -6.47
N SER A 176 -6.02 -32.29 -6.24
CA SER A 176 -7.00 -31.25 -5.90
C SER A 176 -7.35 -30.39 -7.12
N TYR A 177 -8.50 -29.75 -7.08
CA TYR A 177 -9.03 -28.93 -8.17
C TYR A 177 -9.11 -27.48 -7.72
N TYR A 178 -8.50 -26.58 -8.49
CA TYR A 178 -8.59 -25.15 -8.28
C TYR A 178 -9.55 -24.52 -9.29
N ILE A 179 -10.45 -23.67 -8.82
CA ILE A 179 -11.35 -22.88 -9.64
C ILE A 179 -11.24 -21.41 -9.22
N GLY A 180 -10.86 -20.54 -10.15
CA GLY A 180 -10.78 -19.10 -9.96
C GLY A 180 -11.87 -18.37 -10.77
N TYR A 181 -12.65 -17.52 -10.10
CA TYR A 181 -13.62 -16.62 -10.73
C TYR A 181 -13.19 -15.17 -10.56
N GLU A 182 -12.79 -14.52 -11.65
CA GLU A 182 -12.58 -13.08 -11.68
C GLU A 182 -13.86 -12.39 -12.16
N VAL A 183 -14.53 -11.72 -11.24
CA VAL A 183 -15.82 -11.05 -11.50
C VAL A 183 -15.60 -9.55 -11.75
N GLU A 184 -16.17 -9.02 -12.83
CA GLU A 184 -16.18 -7.58 -13.09
C GLU A 184 -16.96 -6.83 -11.99
N ASN A 185 -16.48 -5.65 -11.59
CA ASN A 185 -17.10 -4.81 -10.56
C ASN A 185 -17.39 -5.57 -9.25
N TRP A 186 -16.45 -6.43 -8.83
CA TRP A 186 -16.59 -7.35 -7.71
C TRP A 186 -17.04 -6.71 -6.38
N GLU A 187 -16.85 -5.40 -6.18
CA GLU A 187 -17.29 -4.70 -4.97
C GLU A 187 -18.81 -4.72 -4.79
N GLN A 188 -19.57 -4.83 -5.89
CA GLN A 188 -21.02 -4.94 -5.88
C GLN A 188 -21.51 -6.27 -5.31
N LEU A 189 -20.62 -7.28 -5.23
CA LEU A 189 -20.93 -8.58 -4.64
C LEU A 189 -21.04 -8.54 -3.12
N SER A 190 -20.68 -7.42 -2.46
CA SER A 190 -20.76 -7.25 -1.00
C SER A 190 -22.10 -7.68 -0.39
N LYS A 191 -23.21 -7.49 -1.12
CA LYS A 191 -24.56 -7.86 -0.66
C LYS A 191 -24.89 -9.34 -0.79
N ILE A 192 -24.15 -10.09 -1.62
CA ILE A 192 -24.43 -11.51 -1.94
C ILE A 192 -23.24 -12.43 -1.61
N ASN A 193 -22.16 -11.87 -1.08
CA ASN A 193 -20.94 -12.60 -0.78
C ASN A 193 -21.18 -13.72 0.26
N GLU A 194 -22.01 -13.44 1.27
CA GLU A 194 -22.44 -14.46 2.25
C GLU A 194 -23.29 -15.55 1.59
N ASP A 195 -24.19 -15.20 0.67
CA ASP A 195 -24.99 -16.19 -0.06
C ASP A 195 -24.13 -17.12 -0.90
N ILE A 196 -23.10 -16.59 -1.56
CA ILE A 196 -22.13 -17.37 -2.35
C ILE A 196 -21.39 -18.33 -1.42
N TYR A 197 -20.82 -17.81 -0.32
CA TYR A 197 -20.06 -18.62 0.63
C TYR A 197 -20.91 -19.74 1.24
N ASN A 198 -22.13 -19.40 1.69
CA ASN A 198 -23.05 -20.35 2.31
C ASN A 198 -23.55 -21.41 1.31
N ASN A 199 -23.82 -21.04 0.05
CA ASN A 199 -24.25 -22.03 -0.95
C ASN A 199 -23.14 -22.99 -1.35
N ILE A 200 -21.90 -22.52 -1.48
CA ILE A 200 -20.77 -23.44 -1.74
C ILE A 200 -20.56 -24.35 -0.53
N LYS A 201 -20.61 -23.80 0.70
CA LYS A 201 -20.40 -24.59 1.92
C LYS A 201 -21.47 -25.67 2.13
N LYS A 202 -22.71 -25.50 1.64
CA LYS A 202 -23.74 -26.57 1.65
C LYS A 202 -23.34 -27.83 0.89
N HIS A 203 -22.44 -27.70 -0.09
CA HIS A 203 -21.91 -28.84 -0.85
C HIS A 203 -20.66 -29.44 -0.21
N SER A 204 -20.22 -28.93 0.95
CA SER A 204 -19.10 -29.47 1.72
C SER A 204 -19.64 -30.22 2.93
N LEU A 205 -19.46 -31.54 2.96
CA LEU A 205 -19.87 -32.37 4.10
C LEU A 205 -18.74 -32.57 5.14
N ASP A 206 -17.46 -32.38 4.78
CA ASP A 206 -16.29 -32.62 5.67
C ASP A 206 -15.04 -31.81 5.25
N ASP A 207 -15.00 -30.48 5.43
CA ASP A 207 -13.78 -29.63 5.23
C ASP A 207 -12.93 -29.91 3.96
N ASN A 208 -13.58 -30.38 2.87
CA ASN A 208 -12.92 -30.75 1.61
C ASN A 208 -12.91 -29.61 0.58
N ILE A 209 -13.51 -28.47 0.92
CA ILE A 209 -13.60 -27.29 0.06
C ILE A 209 -13.09 -26.08 0.83
N ASP A 210 -12.01 -25.49 0.33
CA ASP A 210 -11.48 -24.22 0.81
C ASP A 210 -11.91 -23.09 -0.14
N ILE A 211 -12.52 -22.04 0.41
CA ILE A 211 -12.97 -20.88 -0.36
C ILE A 211 -12.23 -19.64 0.13
N THR A 212 -11.53 -18.99 -0.78
CA THR A 212 -10.94 -17.67 -0.55
C THR A 212 -11.72 -16.62 -1.34
N SER A 213 -12.16 -15.57 -0.67
CA SER A 213 -12.82 -14.42 -1.29
C SER A 213 -11.97 -13.17 -1.13
N ARG A 214 -11.53 -12.58 -2.24
CA ARG A 214 -10.83 -11.29 -2.24
C ARG A 214 -11.71 -10.20 -1.62
N LEU A 215 -13.01 -10.24 -1.88
CA LEU A 215 -13.97 -9.30 -1.31
C LEU A 215 -14.06 -9.43 0.21
N SER A 216 -14.16 -10.65 0.76
CA SER A 216 -14.16 -10.86 2.21
C SER A 216 -12.88 -10.33 2.84
N ARG A 217 -11.71 -10.59 2.23
CA ARG A 217 -10.43 -10.06 2.71
C ARG A 217 -10.36 -8.54 2.61
N TYR A 218 -10.87 -7.95 1.53
CA TYR A 218 -10.96 -6.50 1.38
C TYR A 218 -11.79 -5.87 2.49
N ILE A 219 -12.99 -6.41 2.77
CA ILE A 219 -13.85 -5.89 3.83
C ILE A 219 -13.18 -6.05 5.20
N ALA A 220 -12.63 -7.23 5.50
CA ALA A 220 -11.96 -7.49 6.78
C ALA A 220 -10.74 -6.59 6.99
N GLN A 221 -9.86 -6.49 5.98
CA GLN A 221 -8.66 -5.66 6.06
C GLN A 221 -9.03 -4.18 6.09
N ARG A 222 -10.01 -3.74 5.28
CA ARG A 222 -10.49 -2.34 5.33
C ARG A 222 -11.04 -2.00 6.71
N ASN A 223 -11.85 -2.88 7.30
CA ASN A 223 -12.42 -2.66 8.62
C ASN A 223 -11.35 -2.61 9.72
N SER A 224 -10.36 -3.50 9.66
CA SER A 224 -9.22 -3.50 10.58
C SER A 224 -8.39 -2.22 10.46
N SER A 225 -8.06 -1.83 9.22
CA SER A 225 -7.27 -0.64 8.92
C SER A 225 -7.99 0.68 9.22
N ASN A 226 -9.33 0.71 9.19
CA ASN A 226 -10.10 1.93 9.41
C ASN A 226 -9.73 2.62 10.72
N MET A 227 -9.58 1.88 11.83
CA MET A 227 -9.19 2.48 13.11
C MET A 227 -7.83 3.16 13.04
N THR A 228 -6.83 2.49 12.47
CA THR A 228 -5.47 3.01 12.29
C THR A 228 -5.46 4.26 11.40
N ILE A 229 -6.19 4.22 10.28
CA ILE A 229 -6.33 5.36 9.36
C ILE A 229 -6.99 6.55 10.06
N TYR A 230 -8.07 6.32 10.81
CA TYR A 230 -8.79 7.39 11.51
C TYR A 230 -7.94 8.03 12.60
N PHE A 231 -7.35 7.24 13.50
CA PHE A 231 -6.52 7.78 14.58
C PHE A 231 -5.20 8.35 14.05
N GLY A 232 -4.53 7.66 13.13
CA GLY A 232 -3.28 8.13 12.52
C GLY A 232 -3.48 9.43 11.74
N GLY A 233 -4.54 9.51 10.94
CA GLY A 233 -4.93 10.73 10.23
C GLY A 233 -5.31 11.87 11.17
N PHE A 234 -6.09 11.61 12.22
CA PHE A 234 -6.46 12.62 13.20
C PHE A 234 -5.25 13.16 13.97
N ILE A 235 -4.37 12.28 14.47
CA ILE A 235 -3.13 12.66 15.15
C ILE A 235 -2.23 13.46 14.22
N SER A 236 -2.13 13.06 12.95
CA SER A 236 -1.39 13.82 11.94
C SER A 236 -1.88 15.26 11.81
N VAL A 237 -3.20 15.44 11.70
CA VAL A 237 -3.82 16.76 11.60
C VAL A 237 -3.59 17.58 12.88
N LEU A 238 -3.71 16.97 14.06
CA LEU A 238 -3.41 17.65 15.33
C LEU A 238 -1.97 18.13 15.42
N LEU A 239 -1.00 17.29 15.06
CA LEU A 239 0.44 17.64 15.06
C LEU A 239 0.74 18.76 14.05
N TYR A 240 0.05 18.75 12.90
CA TYR A 240 0.14 19.81 11.91
C TYR A 240 -0.36 21.14 12.48
N PHE A 241 -1.55 21.17 13.08
CA PHE A 241 -2.10 22.38 13.71
C PHE A 241 -1.29 22.85 14.92
N MET A 242 -0.72 21.94 15.69
CA MET A 242 0.20 22.28 16.77
C MET A 242 1.43 23.00 16.22
N THR A 243 2.00 22.53 15.11
CA THR A 243 3.13 23.19 14.47
C THR A 243 2.75 24.55 13.88
N LEU A 244 1.59 24.66 13.23
CA LEU A 244 1.06 25.93 12.73
C LEU A 244 0.95 26.97 13.86
N SER A 245 0.43 26.57 15.02
CA SER A 245 0.34 27.43 16.20
C SER A 245 1.71 27.86 16.71
N LEU A 246 2.68 26.94 16.78
CA LEU A 246 4.06 27.24 17.20
C LEU A 246 4.75 28.23 16.25
N ILE A 247 4.62 28.04 14.94
CA ILE A 247 5.20 28.94 13.94
C ILE A 247 4.56 30.33 14.04
N HIS A 248 3.23 30.39 14.16
CA HIS A 248 2.51 31.65 14.32
C HIS A 248 2.90 32.39 15.61
N PHE A 249 2.92 31.68 16.74
CA PHE A 249 3.31 32.23 18.04
C PHE A 249 4.74 32.75 18.03
N LYS A 250 5.66 32.00 17.41
CA LYS A 250 7.04 32.45 17.25
C LYS A 250 7.12 33.74 16.45
N PHE A 251 6.50 33.78 15.27
CA PHE A 251 6.54 34.97 14.44
C PHE A 251 5.96 36.19 15.14
N TYR A 252 4.84 36.03 15.85
CA TYR A 252 4.22 37.13 16.59
C TYR A 252 5.14 37.65 17.70
N ASN A 253 5.76 36.75 18.47
CA ASN A 253 6.72 37.16 19.50
C ASN A 253 7.98 37.79 18.93
N ASP A 254 8.56 37.22 17.87
CA ASP A 254 9.74 37.76 17.19
C ASP A 254 9.40 39.16 16.63
N THR A 255 8.20 39.34 16.08
CA THR A 255 7.70 40.63 15.57
C THR A 255 7.54 41.69 16.66
N LEU A 256 7.01 41.31 17.84
CA LEU A 256 6.89 42.22 18.98
C LEU A 256 8.26 42.65 19.51
N LEU A 257 9.21 41.72 19.59
CA LEU A 257 10.57 41.99 20.09
C LEU A 257 11.41 42.79 19.09
N ASP A 258 11.23 42.57 17.79
CA ASP A 258 11.99 43.26 16.74
C ASP A 258 11.35 44.59 16.30
N ARG A 259 10.23 45.02 16.90
CA ARG A 259 9.56 46.29 16.55
C ARG A 259 10.48 47.49 16.68
N ASP A 260 11.18 47.61 17.81
CA ASP A 260 12.12 48.72 18.06
C ASP A 260 13.31 48.68 17.09
N ARG A 261 13.74 47.47 16.70
CA ARG A 261 14.77 47.25 15.69
C ARG A 261 14.30 47.73 14.32
N TYR A 262 13.07 47.43 13.95
CA TYR A 262 12.47 47.84 12.67
C TYR A 262 12.25 49.35 12.60
N GLU A 263 11.79 50.00 13.69
CA GLU A 263 11.71 51.47 13.77
C GLU A 263 13.11 52.11 13.64
N GLY A 264 14.13 51.54 14.30
CA GLY A 264 15.52 52.00 14.19
C GLY A 264 16.12 51.84 12.78
N LEU A 265 15.76 50.79 12.06
CA LEU A 265 16.20 50.61 10.67
C LEU A 265 15.54 51.63 9.73
N MET A 266 14.26 51.95 9.95
CA MET A 266 13.59 53.01 9.20
C MET A 266 14.18 54.39 9.48
N SER A 267 14.61 54.67 10.72
CA SER A 267 15.24 55.96 11.06
C SER A 267 16.63 56.16 10.44
N ILE A 268 17.33 55.08 10.08
CA ILE A 268 18.61 55.10 9.36
C ILE A 268 18.41 55.18 7.83
N GLY A 269 17.15 55.17 7.35
CA GLY A 269 16.80 55.43 5.95
C GLY A 269 16.31 54.21 5.16
N LEU A 270 16.01 53.07 5.80
CA LEU A 270 15.34 51.98 5.09
C LEU A 270 13.93 52.40 4.66
N THR A 271 13.62 52.11 3.40
CA THR A 271 12.25 52.28 2.90
C THR A 271 11.33 51.18 3.45
N LYS A 272 10.03 51.49 3.57
CA LYS A 272 8.98 50.51 3.90
C LYS A 272 9.03 49.25 3.03
N ARG A 273 9.39 49.41 1.75
CA ARG A 273 9.54 48.29 0.79
C ARG A 273 10.70 47.38 1.14
N GLU A 274 11.84 47.94 1.50
CA GLU A 274 13.02 47.17 1.90
C GLU A 274 12.79 46.44 3.22
N LEU A 275 12.13 47.09 4.18
CA LEU A 275 11.73 46.47 5.44
C LEU A 275 10.77 45.28 5.21
N LYS A 276 9.72 45.47 4.39
CA LYS A 276 8.78 44.40 4.01
C LYS A 276 9.49 43.21 3.36
N ASN A 277 10.48 43.46 2.50
CA ASN A 277 11.26 42.41 1.87
C ASN A 277 12.16 41.65 2.87
N LEU A 278 12.75 42.35 3.84
CA LEU A 278 13.59 41.74 4.89
C LEU A 278 12.74 40.81 5.77
N ILE A 279 11.62 41.31 6.28
CA ILE A 279 10.67 40.54 7.11
C ILE A 279 10.14 39.34 6.31
N THR A 280 9.79 39.53 5.04
CA THR A 280 9.31 38.44 4.18
C THR A 280 10.36 37.32 4.07
N LYS A 281 11.65 37.64 3.92
CA LYS A 281 12.71 36.62 3.87
C LYS A 281 12.81 35.85 5.19
N GLU A 282 12.74 36.53 6.34
CA GLU A 282 12.73 35.86 7.64
C GLU A 282 11.52 34.94 7.80
N MET A 283 10.33 35.38 7.37
CA MET A 283 9.12 34.56 7.34
C MET A 283 9.30 33.31 6.47
N TYR A 284 9.92 33.45 5.29
CA TYR A 284 10.23 32.31 4.42
C TYR A 284 11.12 31.29 5.13
N PHE A 285 12.21 31.73 5.78
CA PHE A 285 13.11 30.83 6.49
C PHE A 285 12.44 30.14 7.68
N ILE A 286 11.69 30.89 8.50
CA ILE A 286 11.00 30.34 9.68
C ILE A 286 9.93 29.32 9.26
N PHE A 287 9.24 29.59 8.15
CA PHE A 287 8.18 28.72 7.64
C PHE A 287 8.77 27.52 6.88
N PHE A 288 9.46 27.73 5.77
CA PHE A 288 9.81 26.64 4.83
C PHE A 288 10.96 25.75 5.30
N LEU A 289 11.87 26.23 6.15
CA LEU A 289 12.98 25.40 6.62
C LEU A 289 12.50 24.12 7.32
N PRO A 290 11.62 24.15 8.35
CA PRO A 290 11.12 22.93 8.96
C PRO A 290 10.34 22.05 7.97
N TYR A 291 9.50 22.63 7.10
CA TYR A 291 8.76 21.85 6.10
C TYR A 291 9.68 21.08 5.14
N THR A 292 10.68 21.74 4.57
CA THR A 292 11.61 21.11 3.61
C THR A 292 12.35 19.94 4.23
N ILE A 293 12.83 20.09 5.47
CA ILE A 293 13.48 19.01 6.21
C ILE A 293 12.49 17.88 6.50
N SER A 294 11.25 18.20 6.90
CA SER A 294 10.21 17.19 7.12
C SER A 294 9.86 16.42 5.85
N PHE A 295 9.78 17.06 4.68
CA PHE A 295 9.56 16.38 3.40
C PHE A 295 10.66 15.35 3.09
N ILE A 296 11.92 15.72 3.34
CA ILE A 296 13.07 14.82 3.15
C ILE A 296 12.98 13.65 4.12
N ASN A 297 12.76 13.92 5.41
CA ASN A 297 12.62 12.88 6.43
C ASN A 297 11.46 11.95 6.14
N THR A 298 10.30 12.45 5.69
CA THR A 298 9.15 11.62 5.31
C THR A 298 9.51 10.68 4.17
N LYS A 299 10.20 11.15 3.13
CA LYS A 299 10.66 10.26 2.04
C LYS A 299 11.60 9.17 2.54
N ILE A 300 12.58 9.53 3.38
CA ILE A 300 13.51 8.55 3.97
C ILE A 300 12.75 7.50 4.78
N VAL A 301 11.84 7.92 5.65
CA VAL A 301 11.04 7.00 6.48
C VAL A 301 10.17 6.09 5.60
N ILE A 302 9.44 6.63 4.63
CA ILE A 302 8.57 5.81 3.78
C ILE A 302 9.38 4.84 2.91
N GLU A 303 10.57 5.22 2.44
CA GLU A 303 11.45 4.31 1.70
C GLU A 303 11.87 3.10 2.55
N LEU A 304 12.12 3.29 3.86
CA LEU A 304 12.39 2.18 4.79
C LEU A 304 11.18 1.25 4.99
N PHE A 305 9.95 1.77 4.87
CA PHE A 305 8.72 0.98 4.97
C PHE A 305 8.29 0.33 3.65
N LYS A 306 8.93 0.69 2.54
CA LYS A 306 8.50 0.28 1.20
C LYS A 306 8.52 -1.23 1.00
N GLU A 307 9.45 -1.93 1.65
CA GLU A 307 9.54 -3.40 1.62
C GLU A 307 8.32 -4.10 2.25
N SER A 308 7.54 -3.40 3.07
CA SER A 308 6.28 -3.93 3.63
C SER A 308 5.13 -3.93 2.62
N PHE A 309 5.29 -3.27 1.48
CA PHE A 309 4.29 -3.20 0.42
C PHE A 309 4.77 -3.96 -0.80
N THR A 310 3.83 -4.67 -1.42
CA THR A 310 4.06 -5.45 -2.62
C THR A 310 3.91 -4.58 -3.87
N ALA A 311 2.88 -3.75 -3.87
CA ALA A 311 2.57 -2.83 -4.94
C ALA A 311 3.38 -1.55 -4.77
N ASP A 312 3.75 -0.94 -5.90
CA ASP A 312 4.49 0.32 -5.87
C ASP A 312 3.67 1.45 -5.22
N ILE A 313 4.20 1.99 -4.12
CA ILE A 313 3.60 3.07 -3.34
C ILE A 313 4.07 4.48 -3.76
N ASN A 314 5.10 4.58 -4.62
CA ASN A 314 5.76 5.85 -4.94
C ASN A 314 4.79 6.88 -5.54
N VAL A 315 3.86 6.43 -6.38
CA VAL A 315 2.85 7.31 -6.99
C VAL A 315 1.98 7.95 -5.91
N TYR A 316 1.51 7.16 -4.93
CA TYR A 316 0.66 7.64 -3.85
C TYR A 316 1.43 8.56 -2.89
N LEU A 317 2.68 8.24 -2.57
CA LEU A 317 3.57 9.10 -1.80
C LEU A 317 3.76 10.46 -2.47
N ASN A 318 4.08 10.48 -3.77
CA ASN A 318 4.28 11.74 -4.48
C ASN A 318 3.01 12.59 -4.53
N ILE A 319 1.85 11.97 -4.76
CA ILE A 319 0.56 12.67 -4.76
C ILE A 319 0.30 13.35 -3.41
N ILE A 320 0.44 12.63 -2.29
CA ILE A 320 0.16 13.21 -0.97
C ILE A 320 1.16 14.31 -0.60
N LEU A 321 2.45 14.16 -0.93
CA LEU A 321 3.44 15.20 -0.68
C LEU A 321 3.16 16.46 -1.52
N ILE A 322 2.70 16.33 -2.77
CA ILE A 322 2.27 17.47 -3.59
C ILE A 322 1.06 18.17 -2.97
N ILE A 323 0.07 17.41 -2.49
CA ILE A 323 -1.11 17.98 -1.81
C ILE A 323 -0.68 18.75 -0.56
N ILE A 324 0.18 18.14 0.28
CA ILE A 324 0.72 18.80 1.48
C ILE A 324 1.47 20.08 1.08
N LEU A 325 2.29 20.06 0.02
CA LEU A 325 3.01 21.22 -0.46
C LEU A 325 2.06 22.37 -0.88
N ILE A 326 1.00 22.05 -1.62
CA ILE A 326 -0.01 23.03 -2.05
C ILE A 326 -0.71 23.65 -0.83
N ILE A 327 -1.12 22.83 0.14
CA ILE A 327 -1.76 23.30 1.38
C ILE A 327 -0.82 24.23 2.15
N ASN A 328 0.45 23.88 2.28
CA ASN A 328 1.45 24.70 2.95
C ASN A 328 1.72 26.01 2.22
N LEU A 329 1.78 25.98 0.89
CA LEU A 329 1.95 27.18 0.08
C LEU A 329 0.76 28.13 0.22
N ALA A 330 -0.47 27.59 0.16
CA ALA A 330 -1.69 28.37 0.36
C ALA A 330 -1.73 29.00 1.76
N TYR A 331 -1.42 28.22 2.80
CA TYR A 331 -1.34 28.72 4.16
C TYR A 331 -0.28 29.82 4.30
N PHE A 332 0.92 29.62 3.77
CA PHE A 332 1.99 30.61 3.81
C PHE A 332 1.58 31.93 3.15
N LEU A 333 0.88 31.88 2.01
CA LEU A 333 0.41 33.09 1.32
C LEU A 333 -0.59 33.88 2.18
N VAL A 334 -1.57 33.20 2.78
CA VAL A 334 -2.57 33.82 3.67
C VAL A 334 -1.89 34.42 4.90
N TRP A 335 -1.02 33.64 5.54
CA TRP A 335 -0.29 34.05 6.72
C TRP A 335 0.62 35.26 6.43
N LYS A 336 1.41 35.21 5.35
CA LYS A 336 2.25 36.32 4.88
C LYS A 336 1.45 37.59 4.66
N TYR A 337 0.32 37.49 3.95
CA TYR A 337 -0.52 38.64 3.65
C TYR A 337 -1.02 39.31 4.95
N LYS A 338 -1.63 38.52 5.84
CA LYS A 338 -2.20 39.02 7.10
C LYS A 338 -1.15 39.65 8.00
N SER A 339 -0.01 38.98 8.17
CA SER A 339 1.06 39.44 9.06
C SER A 339 1.72 40.72 8.58
N LEU A 340 1.93 40.89 7.27
CA LEU A 340 2.52 42.11 6.73
C LEU A 340 1.55 43.30 6.84
N ASP A 341 0.26 43.10 6.61
CA ASP A 341 -0.74 44.16 6.74
C ASP A 341 -0.84 44.66 8.20
N GLU A 342 -0.88 43.74 9.16
CA GLU A 342 -0.92 44.05 10.59
C GLU A 342 0.33 44.82 11.06
N LEU A 343 1.51 44.39 10.59
CA LEU A 343 2.78 45.06 10.88
C LEU A 343 2.83 46.48 10.35
N MET A 344 2.43 46.69 9.09
CA MET A 344 2.49 48.01 8.45
C MET A 344 1.48 48.97 9.09
N PHE A 345 0.27 48.50 9.41
CA PHE A 345 -0.73 49.28 10.14
C PHE A 345 -0.20 49.75 11.50
N ASN A 346 0.44 48.86 12.25
CA ASN A 346 0.99 49.16 13.58
C ASN A 346 2.19 50.11 13.56
N ILE A 347 3.01 50.09 12.49
CA ILE A 347 4.09 51.06 12.29
C ILE A 347 3.51 52.44 11.96
N ASP A 348 2.50 52.50 11.08
CA ASP A 348 1.91 53.77 10.64
C ASP A 348 1.21 54.52 11.78
N MET A 349 0.41 53.83 12.59
CA MET A 349 -0.26 54.41 13.78
C MET A 349 0.73 55.00 14.80
N ASN A 350 1.90 54.40 14.96
CA ASN A 350 2.90 54.83 15.94
C ASN A 350 3.73 56.03 15.44
N THR A 351 3.97 56.11 14.12
CA THR A 351 4.62 57.28 13.53
C THR A 351 3.74 58.53 13.62
N THR A 352 2.42 58.40 13.46
CA THR A 352 1.49 59.53 13.62
C THR A 352 1.42 60.02 15.07
N SER A 353 1.44 59.13 16.08
CA SER A 353 1.38 59.55 17.49
C SER A 353 2.67 60.22 18.00
N LYS A 354 3.82 59.99 17.34
CA LYS A 354 5.10 60.67 17.64
C LYS A 354 5.24 62.03 16.94
N ILE A 355 4.41 62.33 15.95
CA ILE A 355 4.40 63.64 15.25
C ILE A 355 3.45 64.64 15.94
N ASP A 356 2.43 64.13 16.63
CA ASP A 356 1.42 64.93 17.34
C ASP A 356 1.79 65.27 18.80
N ASN A 357 2.99 64.90 19.28
CA ASN A 357 3.60 65.27 20.56
C ASN A 357 4.92 65.99 20.31
#